data_AF-A0A7K3L469-F1
#
_entry.id   AF-A0A7K3L469-F1
#
_cell.length_a   1.000
_cell.length_b   1.000
_cell.length_c   1.000
_cell.angle_alpha   90.00
_cell.angle_beta   90.00
_cell.angle_gamma   90.00
#
_symmetry.space_group_name_H-M   'P 1'
#
loop_
_entity.id
_entity.type
_entity.pdbx_description
1 polymer ?
#
loop_
_entity_poly.entity_id
_entity_poly.type
_entity_poly.pdbx_seq_one_letter_code
_entity_poly.pdbx_strand_id
1 'polypeptide(L)'
;MRHDNKRSIRWALGGTLVVLSLMATAGLHFVEPAEGADPIKTNEAGLSYGPVEGFEQRGQYPDLIAVQATNGNKGYILREDEERAAGVVSTPEEAIAFATARKERLAASLKDAMNEQLPPGEGISLAEASEITAVLQSTPPATAAPQALGILSESAEEKLSEEAVLTAYEKALKEDITYIPVYEADGVTQVGVYPIG
;
A
#
# COMPACT_ATOMS: atom_id res chain seq x y z
N MET A 1 -30.70 -51.60 13.45
CA MET A 1 -30.58 -52.14 14.83
C MET A 1 -29.28 -52.93 14.92
N ARG A 2 -28.25 -52.31 15.50
CA ARG A 2 -27.76 -52.56 16.87
C ARG A 2 -27.30 -54.00 17.07
N HIS A 3 -25.98 -54.17 17.12
CA HIS A 3 -25.25 -54.97 18.12
C HIS A 3 -23.76 -54.63 17.94
N ASP A 4 -23.28 -53.55 18.55
CA ASP A 4 -22.57 -53.57 19.84
C ASP A 4 -21.51 -54.68 19.93
N ASN A 5 -20.28 -54.37 19.50
CA ASN A 5 -19.11 -55.22 19.72
C ASN A 5 -18.22 -54.55 20.79
N LYS A 6 -18.52 -54.84 22.07
CA LYS A 6 -17.77 -54.32 23.22
C LYS A 6 -16.62 -55.27 23.59
N ARG A 7 -15.41 -54.78 23.30
CA ARG A 7 -14.16 -54.87 24.06
C ARG A 7 -14.08 -55.96 25.15
N SER A 8 -13.17 -56.90 24.95
CA SER A 8 -12.45 -57.55 26.04
C SER A 8 -11.03 -57.91 25.58
N ILE A 9 -10.06 -57.04 25.85
CA ILE A 9 -8.64 -57.42 25.80
C ILE A 9 -8.05 -57.21 27.19
N ARG A 10 -7.59 -58.34 27.71
CA ARG A 10 -7.08 -58.58 29.06
C ARG A 10 -5.66 -58.05 29.15
N TRP A 11 -5.36 -57.39 30.27
CA TRP A 11 -4.00 -57.04 30.65
C TRP A 11 -3.23 -58.30 31.03
N ALA A 12 -2.05 -58.50 30.44
CA ALA A 12 -1.04 -59.42 30.95
C ALA A 12 0.35 -58.81 30.71
N LEU A 13 1.08 -58.73 31.81
CA LEU A 13 2.43 -58.22 31.99
C LEU A 13 3.47 -58.89 31.08
N GLY A 14 4.55 -58.16 30.82
CA GLY A 14 5.88 -58.76 30.75
C GLY A 14 6.71 -58.33 29.54
N GLY A 15 7.90 -57.81 29.83
CA GLY A 15 8.99 -57.80 28.87
C GLY A 15 9.54 -56.42 28.56
N THR A 16 10.40 -55.92 29.44
CA THR A 16 11.41 -54.95 29.05
C THR A 16 12.29 -55.59 27.98
N LEU A 17 12.20 -55.11 26.74
CA LEU A 17 13.23 -55.33 25.74
C LEU A 17 13.71 -53.96 25.26
N VAL A 18 14.88 -53.57 25.75
CA VAL A 18 15.68 -52.50 25.16
C VAL A 18 16.11 -52.99 23.79
N VAL A 19 15.61 -52.36 22.73
CA VAL A 19 16.19 -52.46 21.40
C VAL A 19 16.56 -51.05 20.99
N LEU A 20 17.86 -50.76 21.15
CA LEU A 20 18.53 -49.71 20.38
C LEU A 20 18.30 -50.02 18.90
N SER A 21 17.53 -49.17 18.21
CA SER A 21 17.50 -49.19 16.75
C SER A 21 17.77 -47.79 16.24
N LEU A 22 18.92 -47.69 15.58
CA LEU A 22 19.46 -46.57 14.84
C LEU A 22 18.42 -46.11 13.80
N MET A 23 17.74 -44.99 14.06
CA MET A 23 16.96 -44.30 13.03
C MET A 23 17.77 -43.08 12.60
N ALA A 24 18.23 -43.12 11.35
CA ALA A 24 18.76 -41.97 10.65
C ALA A 24 17.68 -40.90 10.55
N THR A 25 17.66 -39.97 11.50
CA THR A 25 16.93 -38.71 11.33
C THR A 25 17.75 -37.86 10.39
N ALA A 26 17.32 -37.81 9.12
CA ALA A 26 17.55 -36.62 8.30
C ALA A 26 17.20 -35.42 9.18
N GLY A 27 18.19 -34.57 9.44
CA GLY A 27 18.00 -33.37 10.24
C GLY A 27 16.95 -32.49 9.56
N LEU A 28 15.71 -32.59 10.00
CA LEU A 28 14.83 -31.43 10.04
C LEU A 28 15.57 -30.44 10.94
N HIS A 29 16.33 -29.55 10.30
CA HIS A 29 16.80 -28.33 10.95
C HIS A 29 15.54 -27.57 11.35
N PHE A 30 15.07 -27.79 12.58
CA PHE A 30 14.24 -26.82 13.26
C PHE A 30 15.15 -25.60 13.37
N VAL A 31 14.97 -24.64 12.46
CA VAL A 31 15.61 -23.34 12.60
C VAL A 31 15.03 -22.78 13.90
N GLU A 32 15.83 -22.79 14.95
CA GLU A 32 15.47 -22.10 16.19
C GLU A 32 15.18 -20.64 15.81
N PRO A 33 13.98 -20.11 16.11
CA PRO A 33 13.70 -18.70 15.87
C PRO A 33 14.76 -17.91 16.64
N ALA A 34 15.39 -16.95 15.96
CA ALA A 34 16.45 -16.13 16.53
C ALA A 34 16.06 -15.67 17.95
N GLU A 35 16.82 -16.16 18.93
CA GLU A 35 16.61 -15.87 20.35
C GLU A 35 16.68 -14.34 20.55
N GLY A 36 15.56 -13.72 20.93
CA GLY A 36 15.46 -12.27 21.17
C GLY A 36 14.43 -11.50 20.34
N ALA A 37 13.73 -12.16 19.40
CA ALA A 37 12.64 -11.51 18.66
C ALA A 37 11.30 -11.66 19.42
N ASP A 38 10.72 -10.53 19.89
CA ASP A 38 9.35 -10.51 20.46
C ASP A 38 8.36 -11.27 19.57
N PRO A 39 7.46 -12.11 20.10
CA PRO A 39 6.53 -12.87 19.26
C PRO A 39 5.71 -11.93 18.36
N ILE A 40 5.54 -12.30 17.10
CA ILE A 40 4.69 -11.55 16.16
C ILE A 40 3.27 -11.54 16.74
N LYS A 41 2.72 -10.34 16.93
CA LYS A 41 1.36 -10.19 17.44
C LYS A 41 0.38 -10.51 16.32
N THR A 42 -0.58 -11.36 16.62
CA THR A 42 -1.69 -11.69 15.73
C THR A 42 -3.03 -11.40 16.41
N ASN A 43 -4.04 -11.04 15.64
CA ASN A 43 -5.40 -10.85 16.14
C ASN A 43 -6.21 -12.16 16.11
N GLU A 44 -7.50 -12.10 16.50
CA GLU A 44 -8.39 -13.29 16.53
C GLU A 44 -8.62 -13.91 15.14
N ALA A 45 -8.46 -13.13 14.07
CA ALA A 45 -8.51 -13.61 12.69
C ALA A 45 -7.17 -14.19 12.19
N GLY A 46 -6.13 -14.18 13.02
CA GLY A 46 -4.79 -14.64 12.68
C GLY A 46 -3.94 -13.63 11.89
N LEU A 47 -4.42 -12.40 11.69
CA LEU A 47 -3.68 -11.35 10.98
C LEU A 47 -2.56 -10.81 11.86
N SER A 48 -1.37 -10.72 11.28
CA SER A 48 -0.21 -10.11 11.95
C SER A 48 -0.32 -8.58 11.96
N TYR A 49 -0.03 -7.93 13.09
CA TYR A 49 -0.20 -6.48 13.21
C TYR A 49 0.96 -5.79 13.95
N GLY A 50 1.30 -4.59 13.50
CA GLY A 50 2.34 -3.76 14.12
C GLY A 50 2.98 -2.73 13.18
N PRO A 51 4.00 -2.00 13.67
CA PRO A 51 4.82 -1.12 12.84
C PRO A 51 5.74 -1.93 11.92
N VAL A 52 6.01 -1.42 10.71
CA VAL A 52 6.81 -2.10 9.68
C VAL A 52 8.23 -2.41 10.18
N GLU A 53 8.84 -1.50 10.93
CA GLU A 53 10.22 -1.61 11.42
C GLU A 53 10.47 -2.83 12.31
N GLY A 54 9.42 -3.35 12.97
CA GLY A 54 9.49 -4.57 13.78
C GLY A 54 9.49 -5.87 12.97
N PHE A 55 9.00 -5.81 11.73
CA PHE A 55 8.84 -6.96 10.83
C PHE A 55 9.96 -7.04 9.78
N GLU A 56 10.46 -5.91 9.28
CA GLU A 56 11.55 -5.86 8.30
C GLU A 56 12.82 -6.56 8.80
N GLN A 57 13.13 -6.43 10.09
CA GLN A 57 14.27 -7.10 10.74
C GLN A 57 14.19 -8.63 10.66
N ARG A 58 13.03 -9.18 10.33
CA ARG A 58 12.75 -10.61 10.21
C ARG A 58 12.43 -11.05 8.77
N GLY A 59 12.57 -10.14 7.80
CA GLY A 59 12.20 -10.39 6.41
C GLY A 59 10.71 -10.67 6.21
N GLN A 60 9.86 -10.13 7.08
CA GLN A 60 8.40 -10.27 7.02
C GLN A 60 7.76 -8.88 6.94
N TYR A 61 6.48 -8.83 6.59
CA TYR A 61 5.66 -7.62 6.65
C TYR A 61 4.33 -7.95 7.34
N PRO A 62 3.77 -7.05 8.16
CA PRO A 62 2.50 -7.31 8.81
C PRO A 62 1.35 -7.26 7.80
N ASP A 63 0.26 -7.95 8.12
CA ASP A 63 -0.99 -7.83 7.37
C ASP A 63 -1.71 -6.51 7.71
N LEU A 64 -1.55 -6.05 8.95
CA LEU A 64 -2.09 -4.81 9.50
C LEU A 64 -0.96 -3.86 9.92
N ILE A 65 -0.80 -2.78 9.17
CA ILE A 65 0.29 -1.81 9.34
C ILE A 65 -0.16 -0.67 10.25
N ALA A 66 0.59 -0.43 11.33
CA ALA A 66 0.27 0.63 12.29
C ALA A 66 0.41 2.03 11.67
N VAL A 67 -0.65 2.85 11.75
CA VAL A 67 -0.67 4.22 11.24
C VAL A 67 -1.40 5.17 12.20
N GLN A 68 -1.28 6.47 11.94
CA GLN A 68 -2.17 7.49 12.51
C GLN A 68 -3.14 7.98 11.43
N ALA A 69 -4.44 7.82 11.68
CA ALA A 69 -5.50 8.30 10.80
C ALA A 69 -5.54 9.84 10.74
N THR A 70 -6.21 10.36 9.72
CA THR A 70 -6.42 11.82 9.52
C THR A 70 -7.11 12.54 10.69
N ASN A 71 -7.85 11.81 11.52
CA ASN A 71 -8.49 12.33 12.73
C ASN A 71 -7.60 12.26 13.99
N GLY A 72 -6.34 11.82 13.86
CA GLY A 72 -5.38 11.67 14.96
C GLY A 72 -5.45 10.34 15.69
N ASN A 73 -6.45 9.49 15.42
CA ASN A 73 -6.56 8.17 16.03
C ASN A 73 -5.47 7.23 15.51
N LYS A 74 -4.90 6.43 16.41
CA LYS A 74 -3.98 5.35 16.02
C LYS A 74 -4.78 4.12 15.67
N GLY A 75 -4.35 3.39 14.65
CA GLY A 75 -4.96 2.14 14.23
C GLY A 75 -4.10 1.44 13.19
N TYR A 76 -4.72 0.62 12.35
CA TYR A 76 -4.04 -0.22 11.38
C TYR A 76 -4.70 -0.15 10.01
N ILE A 77 -3.90 -0.05 8.95
CA ILE A 77 -4.37 -0.25 7.57
C ILE A 77 -4.10 -1.68 7.14
N LEU A 78 -4.94 -2.22 6.26
CA LEU A 78 -4.65 -3.49 5.60
C LEU A 78 -3.55 -3.28 4.57
N ARG A 79 -2.49 -4.09 4.61
CA ARG A 79 -1.39 -4.06 3.64
C ARG A 79 -1.91 -4.21 2.21
N GLU A 80 -2.89 -5.09 1.98
CA GLU A 80 -3.48 -5.28 0.66
C GLU A 80 -4.19 -4.00 0.15
N ASP A 81 -4.82 -3.22 1.05
CA ASP A 81 -5.46 -1.96 0.67
C ASP A 81 -4.41 -0.88 0.35
N GLU A 82 -3.31 -0.84 1.11
CA GLU A 82 -2.16 0.02 0.81
C GLU A 82 -1.54 -0.33 -0.54
N GLU A 83 -1.22 -1.61 -0.78
CA GLU A 83 -0.63 -2.10 -2.02
C GLU A 83 -1.51 -1.77 -3.22
N ARG A 84 -2.82 -2.01 -3.10
CA ARG A 84 -3.78 -1.68 -4.15
C ARG A 84 -3.88 -0.17 -4.41
N ALA A 85 -3.88 0.65 -3.35
CA ALA A 85 -3.94 2.11 -3.48
C ALA A 85 -2.63 2.70 -4.05
N ALA A 86 -1.48 2.12 -3.69
CA ALA A 86 -0.16 2.51 -4.20
C ALA A 86 0.08 2.02 -5.64
N GLY A 87 -0.76 1.13 -6.17
CA GLY A 87 -0.60 0.55 -7.49
C GLY A 87 0.45 -0.55 -7.57
N VAL A 88 0.71 -1.23 -6.45
CA VAL A 88 1.52 -2.44 -6.43
C VAL A 88 0.71 -3.54 -7.12
N VAL A 89 1.19 -3.95 -8.28
CA VAL A 89 0.54 -4.94 -9.15
C VAL A 89 1.47 -6.10 -9.43
N SER A 90 0.92 -7.23 -9.86
CA SER A 90 1.67 -8.49 -9.99
C SER A 90 2.38 -8.63 -11.34
N THR A 91 2.04 -7.81 -12.33
CA THR A 91 2.58 -7.92 -13.70
C THR A 91 3.13 -6.59 -14.23
N PRO A 92 4.16 -6.61 -15.11
CA PRO A 92 4.64 -5.41 -15.77
C PRO A 92 3.56 -4.68 -16.59
N GLU A 93 2.68 -5.42 -17.26
CA GLU A 93 1.60 -4.86 -18.07
C GLU A 93 0.61 -4.06 -17.21
N GLU A 94 0.19 -4.62 -16.07
CA GLU A 94 -0.64 -3.90 -15.11
C GLU A 94 0.07 -2.66 -14.56
N ALA A 95 1.40 -2.72 -14.37
CA ALA A 95 2.16 -1.61 -13.78
C ALA A 95 2.20 -0.42 -14.75
N ILE A 96 2.39 -0.71 -16.04
CA ILE A 96 2.32 0.29 -17.10
C ILE A 96 0.91 0.86 -17.20
N ALA A 97 -0.12 0.01 -17.17
CA ALA A 97 -1.52 0.46 -17.23
C ALA A 97 -1.87 1.37 -16.04
N PHE A 98 -1.49 1.00 -14.82
CA PHE A 98 -1.71 1.80 -13.62
C PHE A 98 -0.97 3.14 -13.70
N ALA A 99 0.32 3.12 -14.06
CA ALA A 99 1.12 4.33 -14.19
C ALA A 99 0.57 5.28 -15.27
N THR A 100 0.07 4.73 -16.38
CA THR A 100 -0.53 5.50 -17.48
C THR A 100 -1.84 6.12 -17.03
N ALA A 101 -2.74 5.33 -16.45
CA ALA A 101 -4.02 5.82 -15.95
C ALA A 101 -3.84 6.89 -14.86
N ARG A 102 -2.83 6.74 -13.99
CA ARG A 102 -2.50 7.75 -12.97
C ARG A 102 -2.00 9.06 -13.59
N LYS A 103 -1.10 8.99 -14.59
CA LYS A 103 -0.64 10.17 -15.33
C LYS A 103 -1.78 10.89 -16.05
N GLU A 104 -2.67 10.14 -16.71
CA GLU A 104 -3.81 10.70 -17.43
C GLU A 104 -4.79 11.40 -16.48
N ARG A 105 -5.08 10.80 -15.31
CA ARG A 105 -5.92 11.44 -14.28
C ARG A 105 -5.27 12.71 -13.74
N LEU A 106 -3.98 12.68 -13.44
CA LEU A 106 -3.25 13.86 -12.96
C LEU A 106 -3.25 15.00 -14.00
N ALA A 107 -3.01 14.68 -15.26
CA ALA A 107 -3.05 15.65 -16.35
C ALA A 107 -4.47 16.24 -16.53
N ALA A 108 -5.52 15.41 -16.39
CA ALA A 108 -6.89 15.88 -16.46
C ALA A 108 -7.24 16.83 -15.31
N SER A 109 -6.90 16.47 -14.07
CA SER A 109 -7.08 17.34 -12.89
C SER A 109 -6.28 18.63 -12.99
N LEU A 110 -5.04 18.57 -13.48
CA LEU A 110 -4.23 19.77 -13.72
C LEU A 110 -4.89 20.69 -14.76
N LYS A 111 -5.35 20.11 -15.88
CA LYS A 111 -6.08 20.85 -16.93
C LYS A 111 -7.27 21.60 -16.34
N ASP A 112 -8.07 20.92 -15.53
CA ASP A 112 -9.26 21.51 -14.92
C ASP A 112 -8.88 22.61 -13.92
N ALA A 113 -7.87 22.37 -13.07
CA ALA A 113 -7.38 23.34 -12.08
C ALA A 113 -6.75 24.60 -12.71
N MET A 114 -6.04 24.47 -13.84
CA MET A 114 -5.49 25.61 -14.58
C MET A 114 -6.59 26.37 -15.33
N ASN A 115 -7.56 25.66 -15.91
CA ASN A 115 -8.68 26.28 -16.63
C ASN A 115 -9.62 27.08 -15.73
N GLU A 116 -9.72 26.75 -14.44
CA GLU A 116 -10.42 27.58 -13.46
C GLU A 116 -9.82 28.98 -13.29
N GLN A 117 -8.52 29.14 -13.58
CA GLN A 117 -7.82 30.41 -13.48
C GLN A 117 -7.80 31.19 -14.80
N LEU A 118 -8.25 30.57 -15.89
CA LEU A 118 -8.25 31.15 -17.23
C LEU A 118 -9.66 31.65 -17.63
N PRO A 119 -9.74 32.68 -18.48
CA PRO A 119 -11.01 33.12 -19.06
C PRO A 119 -11.70 32.00 -19.88
N PRO A 120 -13.04 31.99 -19.95
CA PRO A 120 -13.75 31.07 -20.82
C PRO A 120 -13.28 31.17 -22.28
N GLY A 121 -12.93 30.03 -22.88
CA GLY A 121 -12.43 29.96 -24.25
C GLY A 121 -10.92 30.08 -24.40
N GLU A 122 -10.18 30.30 -23.31
CA GLU A 122 -8.71 30.39 -23.29
C GLU A 122 -8.06 29.29 -22.46
N GLY A 123 -8.80 28.21 -22.21
CA GLY A 123 -8.30 27.07 -21.44
C GLY A 123 -7.22 26.29 -22.18
N ILE A 124 -6.39 25.60 -21.41
CA ILE A 124 -5.38 24.68 -21.89
C ILE A 124 -6.03 23.33 -22.25
N SER A 125 -5.40 22.64 -23.18
CA SER A 125 -5.76 21.30 -23.63
C SER A 125 -5.21 20.22 -22.69
N LEU A 126 -5.78 19.00 -22.80
CA LEU A 126 -5.26 17.84 -22.07
C LEU A 126 -3.83 17.48 -22.50
N ALA A 127 -3.46 17.74 -23.77
CA ALA A 127 -2.12 17.49 -24.28
C ALA A 127 -1.09 18.43 -23.63
N GLU A 128 -1.39 19.74 -23.59
CA GLU A 128 -0.56 20.72 -22.88
C GLU A 128 -0.42 20.35 -21.40
N ALA A 129 -1.53 20.02 -20.73
CA ALA A 129 -1.51 19.60 -19.33
C ALA A 129 -0.65 18.32 -19.11
N SER A 130 -0.69 17.36 -20.04
CA SER A 130 0.12 16.14 -19.94
C SER A 130 1.62 16.46 -20.04
N GLU A 131 2.02 17.32 -20.96
CA GLU A 131 3.41 17.77 -21.08
C GLU A 131 3.86 18.56 -19.85
N ILE A 132 3.01 19.44 -19.33
CA ILE A 132 3.28 20.19 -18.10
C ILE A 132 3.48 19.24 -16.91
N THR A 133 2.62 18.24 -16.72
CA THR A 133 2.82 17.27 -15.63
C THR A 133 4.15 16.53 -15.76
N ALA A 134 4.58 16.20 -16.98
CA ALA A 134 5.86 15.54 -17.21
C ALA A 134 7.04 16.45 -16.82
N VAL A 135 6.98 17.75 -17.16
CA VAL A 135 8.00 18.74 -16.72
C VAL A 135 8.00 18.88 -15.21
N LEU A 136 6.84 19.05 -14.58
CA LEU A 136 6.72 19.24 -13.14
C LEU A 136 7.21 18.02 -12.33
N GLN A 137 7.11 16.81 -12.89
CA GLN A 137 7.61 15.57 -12.26
C GLN A 137 9.11 15.33 -12.45
N SER A 138 9.70 15.84 -13.55
CA SER A 138 11.09 15.55 -13.92
C SER A 138 12.07 16.69 -13.64
N THR A 139 11.55 17.88 -13.34
CA THR A 139 12.34 19.10 -13.15
C THR A 139 12.28 19.58 -11.69
N PRO A 140 13.39 20.09 -11.12
CA PRO A 140 13.38 20.70 -9.80
C PRO A 140 12.37 21.86 -9.71
N PRO A 141 11.70 22.08 -8.55
CA PRO A 141 10.62 23.06 -8.41
C PRO A 141 11.00 24.47 -8.87
N ALA A 142 12.24 24.90 -8.61
CA ALA A 142 12.74 26.23 -8.95
C ALA A 142 12.79 26.53 -10.47
N THR A 143 12.81 25.51 -11.33
CA THR A 143 12.85 25.66 -12.79
C THR A 143 11.65 25.05 -13.49
N ALA A 144 10.79 24.34 -12.76
CA ALA A 144 9.69 23.58 -13.34
C ALA A 144 8.55 24.49 -13.83
N ALA A 145 8.19 25.52 -13.05
CA ALA A 145 7.11 26.44 -13.43
C ALA A 145 7.41 27.30 -14.68
N PRO A 146 8.60 27.91 -14.84
CA PRO A 146 8.96 28.61 -16.08
C PRO A 146 8.93 27.69 -17.32
N GLN A 147 9.41 26.45 -17.19
CA GLN A 147 9.39 25.48 -18.29
C GLN A 147 7.98 25.02 -18.62
N ALA A 148 7.13 24.84 -17.60
CA ALA A 148 5.72 24.51 -17.77
C ALA A 148 4.94 25.62 -18.49
N LEU A 149 5.21 26.89 -18.15
CA LEU A 149 4.60 28.03 -18.83
C LEU A 149 4.98 28.10 -20.31
N GLY A 150 6.23 27.79 -20.65
CA GLY A 150 6.69 27.78 -22.05
C GLY A 150 6.10 26.68 -22.94
N ILE A 151 5.29 25.76 -22.39
CA ILE A 151 4.52 24.77 -23.16
C ILE A 151 3.18 25.36 -23.63
N LEU A 152 2.68 26.36 -22.91
CA LEU A 152 1.36 26.94 -23.14
C LEU A 152 1.31 27.74 -24.43
N SER A 153 0.10 27.89 -24.97
CA SER A 153 -0.16 28.96 -25.95
C SER A 153 0.20 30.33 -25.37
N GLU A 154 0.69 31.24 -26.23
CA GLU A 154 1.14 32.60 -25.88
C GLU A 154 0.07 33.39 -25.08
N SER A 155 -1.22 33.16 -25.38
CA SER A 155 -2.34 33.78 -24.66
C SER A 155 -2.55 33.24 -23.23
N ALA A 156 -2.33 31.94 -23.03
CA ALA A 156 -2.46 31.31 -21.71
C ALA A 156 -1.22 31.57 -20.84
N GLU A 157 -0.04 31.62 -21.45
CA GLU A 157 1.22 31.96 -20.79
C GLU A 157 1.18 33.36 -20.18
N GLU A 158 0.65 34.37 -20.89
CA GLU A 158 0.56 35.76 -20.37
C GLU A 158 -0.38 35.88 -19.15
N LYS A 159 -1.35 34.96 -19.01
CA LYS A 159 -2.43 35.04 -18.02
C LYS A 159 -2.18 34.17 -16.79
N LEU A 160 -1.34 33.16 -16.90
CA LEU A 160 -0.99 32.28 -15.79
C LEU A 160 0.34 32.70 -15.17
N SER A 161 0.35 32.87 -13.86
CA SER A 161 1.60 33.04 -13.11
C SER A 161 2.26 31.69 -12.83
N GLU A 162 3.56 31.69 -12.55
CA GLU A 162 4.26 30.48 -12.07
C GLU A 162 3.60 29.92 -10.80
N GLU A 163 3.15 30.80 -9.90
CA GLU A 163 2.43 30.43 -8.68
C GLU A 163 1.09 29.76 -9.00
N ALA A 164 0.37 30.23 -10.02
CA ALA A 164 -0.88 29.63 -10.48
C ALA A 164 -0.67 28.18 -10.96
N VAL A 165 0.39 27.94 -11.73
CA VAL A 165 0.78 26.60 -12.22
C VAL A 165 1.09 25.67 -11.05
N LEU A 166 1.91 26.12 -10.10
CA LEU A 166 2.28 25.31 -8.93
C LEU A 166 1.07 25.02 -8.04
N THR A 167 0.20 26.02 -7.82
CA THR A 167 -1.04 25.86 -7.04
C THR A 167 -2.00 24.87 -7.72
N ALA A 168 -2.15 24.97 -9.05
CA ALA A 168 -2.97 24.04 -9.82
C ALA A 168 -2.42 22.61 -9.76
N TYR A 169 -1.09 22.46 -9.82
CA TYR A 169 -0.44 21.16 -9.68
C TYR A 169 -0.60 20.56 -8.29
N GLU A 170 -0.45 21.35 -7.22
CA GLU A 170 -0.74 20.90 -5.86
C GLU A 170 -2.20 20.48 -5.67
N LYS A 171 -3.14 21.22 -6.28
CA LYS A 171 -4.55 20.84 -6.29
C LYS A 171 -4.77 19.51 -7.01
N ALA A 172 -4.16 19.32 -8.18
CA ALA A 172 -4.25 18.09 -8.94
C ALA A 172 -3.67 16.88 -8.18
N LEU A 173 -2.54 17.07 -7.48
CA LEU A 173 -1.96 16.03 -6.62
C LEU A 173 -2.87 15.65 -5.45
N LYS A 174 -3.58 16.61 -4.86
CA LYS A 174 -4.55 16.34 -3.79
C LYS A 174 -5.77 15.54 -4.26
N GLU A 175 -6.19 15.72 -5.52
CA GLU A 175 -7.28 14.95 -6.12
C GLU A 175 -6.88 13.50 -6.43
N ASP A 176 -5.59 13.20 -6.54
CA ASP A 176 -5.06 11.85 -6.75
C ASP A 176 -4.90 11.04 -5.44
N ILE A 177 -5.19 11.65 -4.28
CA ILE A 177 -5.11 10.98 -2.98
C ILE A 177 -6.26 9.97 -2.83
N THR A 178 -5.90 8.71 -2.64
CA THR A 178 -6.82 7.63 -2.26
C THR A 178 -6.87 7.49 -0.75
N TYR A 179 -8.06 7.57 -0.15
CA TYR A 179 -8.24 7.35 1.28
C TYR A 179 -8.59 5.89 1.55
N ILE A 180 -7.73 5.20 2.30
CA ILE A 180 -7.96 3.81 2.74
C ILE A 180 -8.45 3.79 4.19
N PRO A 181 -9.29 2.81 4.58
CA PRO A 181 -9.81 2.70 5.95
C PRO A 181 -8.70 2.35 6.96
N VAL A 182 -8.79 2.93 8.15
CA VAL A 182 -7.97 2.58 9.32
C VAL A 182 -8.84 1.84 10.31
N TYR A 183 -8.37 0.71 10.81
CA TYR A 183 -9.07 -0.21 11.70
C TYR A 183 -8.44 -0.29 13.09
N GLU A 184 -9.19 -0.80 14.06
CA GLU A 184 -8.62 -1.36 15.29
C GLU A 184 -7.76 -2.61 15.00
N ALA A 185 -7.09 -3.14 16.03
CA ALA A 185 -6.30 -4.37 15.91
C ALA A 185 -7.13 -5.61 15.48
N ASP A 186 -8.46 -5.54 15.57
CA ASP A 186 -9.36 -6.60 15.08
C ASP A 186 -9.41 -6.68 13.54
N GLY A 187 -8.94 -5.66 12.83
CA GLY A 187 -8.97 -5.58 11.37
C GLY A 187 -10.38 -5.40 10.77
N VAL A 188 -11.38 -5.06 11.59
CA VAL A 188 -12.79 -4.95 11.19
C VAL A 188 -13.40 -3.62 11.64
N THR A 189 -13.12 -3.19 12.87
CA THR A 189 -13.70 -1.96 13.43
C THR A 189 -12.99 -0.74 12.85
N GLN A 190 -13.64 0.00 11.96
CA GLN A 190 -13.07 1.21 11.36
C GLN A 190 -13.03 2.38 12.36
N VAL A 191 -11.87 3.02 12.48
CA VAL A 191 -11.59 4.15 13.39
C VAL A 191 -11.14 5.43 12.69
N GLY A 192 -10.92 5.38 11.38
CA GLY A 192 -10.55 6.53 10.57
C GLY A 192 -10.23 6.19 9.13
N VAL A 193 -9.51 7.10 8.47
CA VAL A 193 -8.97 6.93 7.11
C VAL A 193 -7.54 7.46 7.04
N TYR A 194 -6.75 6.88 6.14
CA TYR A 194 -5.36 7.22 5.88
C TYR A 194 -5.17 7.56 4.39
N PRO A 195 -4.48 8.67 4.05
CA PRO A 195 -4.26 9.05 2.65
C PRO A 195 -3.10 8.28 2.03
N ILE A 196 -3.29 7.79 0.80
CA ILE A 196 -2.28 7.19 -0.08
C ILE A 196 -2.24 8.04 -1.35
N GLY A 197 -1.11 8.67 -1.64
CA GLY A 197 -0.93 9.59 -2.76
C GLY A 197 0.54 9.90 -2.97
#